data_AF-A0A3L5TUY4-F1
#
_entry.id   AF-A0A3L5TUY4-F1
#
_cell.length_a   1.000
_cell.length_b   1.000
_cell.length_c   1.000
_cell.angle_alpha   90.00
_cell.angle_beta   90.00
_cell.angle_gamma   90.00
#
_symmetry.space_group_name_H-M   'P 1'
#
loop_
_entity.id
_entity.type
_entity.pdbx_description
1 polymer ?
#
loop_
_entity_poly.entity_id
_entity_poly.type
_entity_poly.pdbx_seq_one_letter_code
_entity_poly.pdbx_strand_id
1 'polypeptide(L)'
;MMYAVTLGTFIINSMQFFLVSKQIGPKVIMIGRMMFDVIFFILIFAVFLFGFGVIYQATMYPNTEPGFPLFQNLVYMPYWQLYGELFLEQFYGALPDDCTENVELYSNGTMDRCPLRNQINTFVLSIYMVVTHIVLVNLLIAMFSHTFTKVQDNNELVWKFHRFSLIQEYYDRSSLDSA
;
A
#
# COMPACT_ATOMS: atom_id res chain seq x y z
N MET A 1 13.64 19.82 -3.85
CA MET A 1 12.29 19.71 -3.27
C MET A 1 11.22 20.31 -4.17
N MET A 2 11.20 21.64 -4.41
CA MET A 2 10.15 22.26 -5.26
C MET A 2 10.03 21.67 -6.68
N TYR A 3 11.15 21.47 -7.41
CA TYR A 3 11.13 20.86 -8.76
C TYR A 3 10.58 19.42 -8.79
N ALA A 4 10.82 18.64 -7.73
CA ALA A 4 10.30 17.27 -7.63
C ALA A 4 8.78 17.28 -7.41
N VAL A 5 8.28 18.25 -6.62
CA VAL A 5 6.85 18.45 -6.42
C VAL A 5 6.17 18.90 -7.72
N THR A 6 6.75 19.86 -8.47
CA THR A 6 6.18 20.27 -9.76
C THR A 6 6.17 19.13 -10.79
N LEU A 7 7.24 18.34 -10.86
CA LEU A 7 7.28 17.14 -11.72
C LEU A 7 6.19 16.12 -11.31
N GLY A 8 6.02 15.86 -10.00
CA GLY A 8 4.98 14.98 -9.48
C GLY A 8 3.57 15.45 -9.85
N THR A 9 3.29 16.75 -9.68
CA THR A 9 1.99 17.33 -10.09
C THR A 9 1.76 17.23 -11.60
N PHE A 10 2.80 17.40 -12.41
CA PHE A 10 2.72 17.26 -13.86
C PHE A 10 2.38 15.83 -14.28
N ILE A 11 2.95 14.82 -13.61
CA ILE A 11 2.64 13.39 -13.87
C ILE A 11 1.18 13.07 -13.50
N ILE A 12 0.70 13.55 -12.35
CA ILE A 12 -0.70 13.38 -11.93
C ILE A 12 -1.65 14.06 -12.92
N ASN A 13 -1.33 15.26 -13.38
CA ASN A 13 -2.14 15.97 -14.38
C ASN A 13 -2.08 15.29 -15.76
N SER A 14 -0.96 14.67 -16.14
CA SER A 14 -0.86 13.86 -17.35
C SER A 14 -1.79 12.63 -17.31
N MET A 15 -2.07 12.09 -16.11
CA MET A 15 -3.11 11.07 -15.93
C MET A 15 -4.49 11.53 -16.40
N GLN A 16 -4.80 12.83 -16.29
CA GLN A 16 -6.06 13.40 -16.78
C GLN A 16 -6.12 13.46 -18.31
N PHE A 17 -4.99 13.59 -19.00
CA PHE A 17 -4.95 13.48 -20.46
C PHE A 17 -5.35 12.06 -20.93
N PHE A 18 -4.99 11.02 -20.17
CA PHE A 18 -5.45 9.65 -20.45
C PHE A 18 -6.97 9.44 -20.22
N LEU A 19 -7.64 10.33 -19.46
CA LEU A 19 -9.11 10.31 -19.33
C LEU A 19 -9.81 10.72 -20.64
N VAL A 20 -9.17 11.53 -21.47
CA VAL A 20 -9.70 11.95 -22.78
C VAL A 20 -9.63 10.82 -23.81
N SER A 21 -8.76 9.82 -23.60
CA SER A 21 -8.67 8.66 -24.47
C SER A 21 -9.91 7.79 -24.35
N LYS A 22 -10.63 7.63 -25.49
CA LYS A 22 -11.86 6.83 -25.67
C LYS A 22 -11.80 5.41 -25.10
N GLN A 23 -10.62 4.80 -24.98
CA GLN A 23 -10.46 3.43 -24.49
C GLN A 23 -9.98 3.33 -23.03
N ILE A 24 -9.32 4.37 -22.51
CA ILE A 24 -8.66 4.34 -21.19
C ILE A 24 -9.50 5.09 -20.15
N GLY A 25 -10.22 6.15 -20.54
CA GLY A 25 -11.04 6.96 -19.65
C GLY A 25 -12.08 6.20 -18.82
N PRO A 26 -12.94 5.34 -19.43
CA PRO A 26 -13.92 4.58 -18.67
C PRO A 26 -13.30 3.63 -17.63
N LYS A 27 -12.12 3.07 -17.91
CA LYS A 27 -11.39 2.18 -16.98
C LYS A 27 -10.82 2.94 -15.78
N VAL A 28 -10.35 4.17 -15.97
CA VAL A 28 -9.84 5.01 -14.87
C VAL A 28 -10.98 5.46 -13.95
N ILE A 29 -12.14 5.82 -14.51
CA ILE A 29 -13.34 6.16 -13.73
C ILE A 29 -13.83 4.95 -12.91
N MET A 30 -13.73 3.73 -13.46
CA MET A 30 -14.00 2.49 -12.73
C MET A 30 -13.09 2.31 -11.52
N ILE A 31 -11.78 2.47 -11.71
CA ILE A 31 -10.79 2.34 -10.63
C ILE A 31 -11.10 3.32 -9.51
N GLY A 32 -11.39 4.59 -9.83
CA GLY A 32 -11.75 5.59 -8.82
C GLY A 32 -12.97 5.22 -7.98
N ARG A 33 -13.95 4.51 -8.57
CA ARG A 33 -15.13 4.03 -7.84
C ARG A 33 -14.82 2.84 -6.93
N MET A 34 -13.88 1.98 -7.34
CA MET A 34 -13.41 0.84 -6.52
C MET A 34 -12.55 1.29 -5.34
N MET A 35 -11.86 2.43 -5.44
CA MET A 35 -11.00 2.95 -4.37
C MET A 35 -11.73 3.14 -3.04
N PHE A 36 -13.03 3.43 -3.04
CA PHE A 36 -13.80 3.56 -1.80
C PHE A 36 -13.91 2.23 -1.02
N ASP A 37 -14.10 1.11 -1.72
CA ASP A 37 -14.14 -0.21 -1.09
C ASP A 37 -12.75 -0.59 -0.54
N VAL A 38 -11.70 -0.18 -1.24
CA VAL A 38 -10.29 -0.40 -0.83
C VAL A 38 -9.96 0.34 0.46
N ILE A 39 -10.44 1.57 0.62
CA ILE A 39 -10.18 2.36 1.83
C ILE A 39 -10.68 1.62 3.07
N PHE A 40 -11.87 1.01 3.01
CA PHE A 40 -12.41 0.22 4.11
C PHE A 40 -11.53 -1.01 4.40
N PHE A 41 -11.05 -1.69 3.37
CA PHE A 41 -10.12 -2.79 3.54
C PHE A 41 -8.78 -2.36 4.15
N ILE A 42 -8.23 -1.22 3.72
CA ILE A 42 -7.00 -0.64 4.27
C ILE A 42 -7.15 -0.35 5.76
N LEU A 43 -8.34 0.08 6.22
CA LEU A 43 -8.59 0.27 7.66
C LEU A 43 -8.50 -1.04 8.44
N ILE A 44 -9.10 -2.12 7.93
CA ILE A 44 -8.99 -3.45 8.55
C ILE A 44 -7.52 -3.89 8.57
N PHE A 45 -6.82 -3.75 7.44
CA PHE A 45 -5.40 -4.06 7.32
C PHE A 45 -4.54 -3.27 8.32
N ALA A 46 -4.82 -1.98 8.48
CA ALA A 46 -4.10 -1.11 9.41
C ALA A 46 -4.24 -1.57 10.88
N VAL A 47 -5.40 -2.09 11.28
CA VAL A 47 -5.60 -2.66 12.62
C VAL A 47 -4.73 -3.90 12.82
N PHE A 48 -4.66 -4.80 11.84
CA PHE A 48 -3.78 -5.97 11.91
C PHE A 48 -2.30 -5.59 11.93
N LEU A 49 -1.89 -4.63 11.08
CA LEU A 49 -0.53 -4.12 11.03
C LEU A 49 -0.13 -3.50 12.37
N PHE A 50 -0.98 -2.66 12.94
CA PHE A 50 -0.71 -2.03 14.24
C PHE A 50 -0.62 -3.07 15.36
N GLY A 51 -1.54 -4.03 15.40
CA GLY A 51 -1.52 -5.11 16.40
C GLY A 51 -0.25 -5.95 16.35
N PHE A 52 0.18 -6.35 15.15
CA PHE A 52 1.44 -7.07 14.98
C PHE A 52 2.66 -6.19 15.29
N GLY A 53 2.66 -4.92 14.89
CA GLY A 53 3.71 -3.96 15.22
C GLY A 53 3.93 -3.81 16.73
N VAL A 54 2.85 -3.74 17.52
CA VAL A 54 2.92 -3.70 18.99
C VAL A 54 3.56 -4.98 19.53
N ILE A 55 3.13 -6.16 19.06
CA ILE A 55 3.67 -7.46 19.52
C ILE A 55 5.16 -7.57 19.16
N TYR A 56 5.52 -7.18 17.93
CA TYR A 56 6.90 -7.18 17.45
C TYR A 56 7.80 -6.30 18.33
N GLN A 57 7.39 -5.05 18.55
CA GLN A 57 8.15 -4.09 19.35
C GLN A 57 8.26 -4.54 20.80
N ALA A 58 7.18 -5.06 21.40
CA ALA A 58 7.16 -5.54 22.77
C ALA A 58 8.10 -6.74 23.00
N THR A 59 8.26 -7.60 22.00
CA THR A 59 9.06 -8.82 22.14
C THR A 59 10.52 -8.62 21.73
N MET A 60 10.82 -7.72 20.79
CA MET A 60 12.18 -7.39 20.37
C MET A 60 12.85 -6.34 21.27
N TYR A 61 12.11 -5.32 21.72
CA TYR A 61 12.65 -4.18 22.47
C TYR A 61 11.76 -3.86 23.68
N PRO A 62 11.83 -4.67 24.76
CA PRO A 62 11.01 -4.46 25.96
C PRO A 62 11.36 -3.13 26.65
N ASN A 63 10.42 -2.47 27.35
CA ASN A 63 10.68 -1.24 28.10
C ASN A 63 11.16 -0.02 27.29
N THR A 64 10.81 0.07 26.00
CA THR A 64 11.06 1.31 25.23
C THR A 64 10.12 2.42 25.67
N GLU A 65 10.64 3.63 25.83
CA GLU A 65 9.84 4.80 26.21
C GLU A 65 8.86 5.20 25.09
N PRO A 66 7.63 5.61 25.45
CA PRO A 66 6.65 6.04 24.47
C PRO A 66 7.09 7.35 23.81
N GLY A 67 7.24 7.34 22.49
CA GLY A 67 7.58 8.52 21.71
C GLY A 67 7.10 8.43 20.26
N PHE A 68 7.14 9.55 19.54
CA PHE A 68 6.90 9.57 18.10
C PHE A 68 7.80 8.60 17.29
N PRO A 69 9.12 8.49 17.55
CA PRO A 69 9.96 7.54 16.82
C PRO A 69 9.55 6.07 17.07
N LEU A 70 9.02 5.75 18.25
CA LEU A 70 8.48 4.43 18.55
C LEU A 70 7.28 4.10 17.64
N PHE A 71 6.34 5.04 17.52
CA PHE A 71 5.17 4.87 16.66
C PHE A 71 5.57 4.69 15.18
N GLN A 72 6.55 5.47 14.72
CA GLN A 72 7.07 5.33 13.36
C GLN A 72 7.64 3.92 13.13
N ASN A 73 8.48 3.41 14.03
CA ASN A 73 9.06 2.07 13.92
C ASN A 73 7.99 0.97 13.97
N LEU A 74 6.96 1.17 14.79
CA LEU A 74 5.84 0.24 14.97
C LEU A 74 5.04 0.03 13.68
N VAL A 75 4.92 1.07 12.84
CA VAL A 75 4.23 0.97 11.54
C VAL A 75 5.19 0.62 10.42
N TYR A 76 6.39 1.20 10.43
CA TYR A 76 7.38 1.05 9.36
C TYR A 76 7.85 -0.40 9.21
N MET A 77 8.28 -1.04 10.31
CA MET A 77 8.80 -2.41 10.25
C MET A 77 7.80 -3.41 9.66
N PRO A 78 6.56 -3.55 10.18
CA PRO A 78 5.61 -4.51 9.65
C PRO A 78 5.09 -4.15 8.26
N TYR A 79 5.11 -2.87 7.90
CA TYR A 79 4.80 -2.41 6.54
C TYR A 79 5.83 -2.92 5.53
N TRP A 80 7.14 -2.80 5.80
CA TRP A 80 8.17 -3.33 4.89
C TRP A 80 8.17 -4.84 4.79
N GLN A 81 7.86 -5.53 5.90
CA GLN A 81 7.69 -6.98 5.90
C GLN A 81 6.57 -7.46 4.96
N LEU A 82 5.52 -6.64 4.73
CA LEU A 82 4.50 -6.92 3.72
C LEU A 82 5.08 -6.97 2.31
N TYR A 83 6.11 -6.18 2.02
CA TYR A 83 6.74 -6.12 0.70
C TYR A 83 7.88 -7.15 0.53
N GLY A 84 8.13 -7.98 1.55
CA GLY A 84 9.14 -9.05 1.51
C GLY A 84 10.45 -8.71 2.22
N GLU A 85 10.60 -7.51 2.77
CA GLU A 85 11.77 -7.16 3.59
C GLU A 85 11.59 -7.68 5.02
N LEU A 86 12.08 -8.88 5.28
CA LEU A 86 11.85 -9.61 6.54
C LEU A 86 12.76 -9.19 7.70
N PHE A 87 13.84 -8.45 7.43
CA PHE A 87 14.86 -8.07 8.42
C PHE A 87 15.42 -9.26 9.22
N LEU A 88 15.64 -10.41 8.56
CA LEU A 88 16.05 -11.67 9.20
C LEU A 88 17.37 -11.56 9.99
N GLU A 89 18.22 -10.60 9.64
CA GLU A 89 19.45 -10.27 10.38
C GLU A 89 19.17 -9.92 11.85
N GLN A 90 18.04 -9.28 12.16
CA GLN A 90 17.65 -8.96 13.54
C GLN A 90 17.19 -10.20 14.34
N PHE A 91 16.77 -11.27 13.63
CA PHE A 91 16.28 -12.50 14.23
C PHE A 91 17.34 -13.61 14.31
N TYR A 92 18.25 -13.69 13.34
CA TYR A 92 19.21 -14.79 13.18
C TYR A 92 20.65 -14.33 12.90
N GLY A 93 20.86 -13.06 12.59
CA GLY A 93 22.19 -12.51 12.31
C GLY A 93 23.08 -12.49 13.55
N ALA A 94 24.37 -12.24 13.31
CA ALA A 94 25.27 -11.85 14.40
C ALA A 94 24.77 -10.55 15.02
N LEU A 95 24.82 -10.42 16.34
CA LEU A 95 24.56 -9.13 16.97
C LEU A 95 25.56 -8.11 16.40
N PRO A 96 25.11 -6.90 16.03
CA PRO A 96 26.02 -5.85 15.64
C PRO A 96 26.94 -5.52 16.82
N ASP A 97 28.26 -5.39 16.56
CA ASP A 97 29.25 -5.05 17.58
C ASP A 97 29.05 -3.65 18.19
N ASP A 98 28.21 -2.80 17.56
CA ASP A 98 27.96 -1.40 17.91
C ASP A 98 26.57 -1.16 18.51
N CYS A 99 26.05 -2.13 19.29
CA CYS A 99 24.78 -1.99 19.99
C CYS A 99 24.94 -1.99 21.51
N THR A 100 24.01 -1.35 22.22
CA THR A 100 24.01 -1.22 23.69
C THR A 100 22.69 -1.66 24.31
N GLU A 101 22.74 -2.20 25.52
CA GLU A 101 21.55 -2.46 26.35
C GLU A 101 21.29 -1.33 27.36
N ASN A 102 22.23 -0.39 27.50
CA ASN A 102 22.16 0.70 28.47
C ASN A 102 21.16 1.77 28.03
N VAL A 103 20.20 2.09 28.90
CA VAL A 103 19.11 3.05 28.64
C VAL A 103 19.62 4.42 28.24
N GLU A 104 20.63 4.93 28.93
CA GLU A 104 21.17 6.28 28.71
C GLU A 104 21.89 6.44 27.36
N LEU A 105 22.52 5.37 26.85
CA LEU A 105 23.25 5.45 25.58
C LEU A 105 22.29 5.43 24.39
N TYR A 106 21.27 4.56 24.38
CA TYR A 106 20.32 4.55 23.28
C TYR A 106 19.32 5.71 23.35
N SER A 107 18.97 6.22 24.54
CA SER A 107 18.06 7.37 24.66
C SER A 107 18.70 8.66 24.16
N ASN A 108 20.03 8.77 24.27
CA ASN A 108 20.81 9.90 23.77
C ASN A 108 21.19 9.74 22.27
N GLY A 109 20.81 8.63 21.64
CA GLY A 109 21.09 8.34 20.22
C GLY A 109 22.58 8.16 19.90
N THR A 110 23.41 7.84 20.90
CA THR A 110 24.85 7.62 20.68
C THR A 110 25.15 6.22 20.14
N MET A 111 24.33 5.24 20.49
CA MET A 111 24.42 3.84 20.04
C MET A 111 23.03 3.22 19.91
N ASP A 112 22.86 2.30 18.97
CA ASP A 112 21.59 1.61 18.74
C ASP A 112 21.33 0.53 19.80
N ARG A 113 20.05 0.23 20.03
CA ARG A 113 19.64 -0.78 21.00
C ARG A 113 19.77 -2.20 20.42
N CYS A 114 20.36 -3.12 21.18
CA CYS A 114 20.44 -4.53 20.76
C CYS A 114 19.05 -5.20 20.68
N PRO A 115 18.75 -5.98 19.61
CA PRO A 115 17.50 -6.72 19.50
C PRO A 115 17.48 -7.95 20.43
N LEU A 116 16.38 -8.17 21.13
CA LEU A 116 16.21 -9.34 21.98
C LEU A 116 15.78 -10.56 21.14
N ARG A 117 16.69 -11.53 21.04
CA ARG A 117 16.47 -12.70 20.19
C ARG A 117 15.66 -13.78 20.91
N ASN A 118 14.40 -13.93 20.50
CA ASN A 118 13.51 -14.97 20.99
C ASN A 118 12.92 -15.78 19.83
N GLN A 119 12.74 -17.10 20.03
CA GLN A 119 12.08 -17.98 19.05
C GLN A 119 10.64 -17.55 18.76
N ILE A 120 9.98 -16.94 19.75
CA ILE A 120 8.62 -16.39 19.64
C ILE A 120 8.54 -15.38 18.48
N ASN A 121 9.56 -14.54 18.30
CA ASN A 121 9.56 -13.50 17.28
C ASN A 121 9.42 -14.11 15.87
N THR A 122 10.12 -15.21 15.60
CA THR A 122 10.00 -15.95 14.35
C THR A 122 8.61 -16.55 14.15
N PHE A 123 8.03 -17.14 15.20
CA PHE A 123 6.69 -17.71 15.12
C PHE A 123 5.63 -16.64 14.83
N VAL A 124 5.70 -15.50 15.52
CA VAL A 124 4.78 -14.37 15.31
C VAL A 124 4.95 -13.80 13.89
N LEU A 125 6.18 -13.62 13.41
CA LEU A 125 6.46 -13.19 12.03
C LEU A 125 5.88 -14.16 11.00
N SER A 126 6.05 -15.46 11.22
CA SER A 126 5.56 -16.50 10.31
C SER A 126 4.04 -16.48 10.21
N ILE A 127 3.34 -16.37 11.34
CA ILE A 127 1.87 -16.23 11.39
C ILE A 127 1.43 -14.94 10.69
N TYR A 128 2.13 -13.83 10.92
CA TYR A 128 1.84 -12.55 10.27
C TYR A 128 1.96 -12.64 8.75
N MET A 129 3.01 -13.26 8.23
CA MET A 129 3.20 -13.44 6.78
C MET A 129 2.06 -14.26 6.16
N VAL A 130 1.66 -15.36 6.82
CA VAL A 130 0.52 -16.18 6.37
C VAL A 130 -0.77 -15.37 6.37
N VAL A 131 -1.10 -14.68 7.47
CA VAL A 131 -2.33 -13.89 7.56
C VAL A 131 -2.35 -12.77 6.53
N THR A 132 -1.24 -12.03 6.37
CA THR A 132 -1.19 -10.92 5.41
C THR A 132 -1.22 -11.39 3.97
N HIS A 133 -0.33 -12.29 3.58
CA HIS A 133 -0.16 -12.67 2.17
C HIS A 133 -1.19 -13.70 1.69
N ILE A 134 -1.62 -14.62 2.56
CA ILE A 134 -2.57 -15.68 2.16
C ILE A 134 -4.01 -15.27 2.48
N VAL A 135 -4.28 -14.59 3.59
CA VAL A 135 -5.66 -14.24 3.94
C VAL A 135 -6.01 -12.84 3.43
N LEU A 136 -5.31 -11.82 3.90
CA LEU A 136 -5.68 -10.43 3.62
C LEU A 136 -5.52 -10.06 2.14
N VAL A 137 -4.39 -10.37 1.51
CA VAL A 137 -4.19 -10.07 0.08
C VAL A 137 -5.20 -10.83 -0.80
N ASN A 138 -5.48 -12.10 -0.52
CA ASN A 138 -6.47 -12.86 -1.29
C ASN A 138 -7.90 -12.32 -1.12
N LEU A 139 -8.26 -11.87 0.09
CA LEU A 139 -9.53 -11.22 0.33
C LEU A 139 -9.63 -9.87 -0.40
N LEU A 140 -8.55 -9.08 -0.43
CA LEU A 140 -8.49 -7.83 -1.18
C LEU A 140 -8.68 -8.06 -2.68
N ILE A 141 -7.98 -9.05 -3.23
CA ILE A 141 -8.13 -9.43 -4.64
C ILE A 141 -9.57 -9.88 -4.92
N ALA A 142 -10.17 -10.67 -4.03
CA ALA A 142 -11.56 -11.12 -4.18
C ALA A 142 -12.56 -9.95 -4.15
N MET A 143 -12.41 -9.02 -3.22
CA MET A 143 -13.24 -7.80 -3.17
C MET A 143 -13.04 -6.94 -4.41
N PHE A 144 -11.81 -6.75 -4.86
CA PHE A 144 -11.52 -6.07 -6.12
C PHE A 144 -12.20 -6.74 -7.30
N SER A 145 -12.10 -8.05 -7.42
CA SER A 145 -12.73 -8.78 -8.51
C SER A 145 -14.25 -8.65 -8.46
N HIS A 146 -14.86 -8.75 -7.27
CA HIS A 146 -16.30 -8.61 -7.11
C HIS A 146 -16.80 -7.20 -7.47
N THR A 147 -16.15 -6.16 -6.92
CA THR A 147 -16.49 -4.77 -7.28
C THR A 147 -16.18 -4.50 -8.75
N PHE A 148 -15.10 -5.09 -9.30
CA PHE A 148 -14.76 -4.99 -10.72
C PHE A 148 -15.86 -5.55 -11.61
N THR A 149 -16.32 -6.77 -11.37
CA THR A 149 -17.43 -7.36 -12.13
C THR A 149 -18.71 -6.53 -11.97
N LYS A 150 -19.10 -6.15 -10.74
CA LYS A 150 -20.29 -5.34 -10.49
C LYS A 150 -20.26 -3.97 -11.19
N VAL A 151 -19.10 -3.32 -11.19
CA VAL A 151 -18.92 -2.03 -11.85
C VAL A 151 -18.84 -2.22 -13.38
N GLN A 152 -18.23 -3.30 -13.87
CA GLN A 152 -18.19 -3.64 -15.29
C GLN A 152 -19.57 -3.98 -15.85
N ASP A 153 -20.41 -4.72 -15.13
CA ASP A 153 -21.78 -5.07 -15.55
C ASP A 153 -22.64 -3.82 -15.75
N ASN A 154 -22.50 -2.84 -14.85
CA ASN A 154 -23.14 -1.53 -15.02
C ASN A 154 -22.51 -0.71 -16.15
N ASN A 155 -21.21 -0.88 -16.37
CA ASN A 155 -20.47 -0.14 -17.40
C ASN A 155 -20.53 -0.75 -18.79
N GLU A 156 -20.98 -1.98 -19.00
CA GLU A 156 -21.29 -2.48 -20.34
C GLU A 156 -22.40 -1.66 -20.99
N LEU A 157 -23.40 -1.27 -20.20
CA LEU A 157 -24.52 -0.45 -20.65
C LEU A 157 -24.06 0.98 -20.95
N VAL A 158 -23.24 1.55 -20.06
CA VAL A 158 -22.59 2.87 -20.26
C VAL A 158 -21.59 2.84 -21.43
N TRP A 159 -20.88 1.73 -21.65
CA TRP A 159 -19.94 1.54 -22.75
C TRP A 159 -20.67 1.40 -24.08
N LYS A 160 -21.79 0.67 -24.12
CA LYS A 160 -22.66 0.64 -25.31
C LYS A 160 -23.20 2.04 -25.63
N PHE A 161 -23.57 2.82 -24.61
CA PHE A 161 -24.00 4.21 -24.77
C PHE A 161 -22.87 5.13 -25.26
N HIS A 162 -21.69 5.06 -24.65
CA HIS A 162 -20.51 5.80 -25.11
C HIS A 162 -20.11 5.39 -26.52
N ARG A 163 -20.07 4.09 -26.83
CA ARG A 163 -19.76 3.62 -28.18
C ARG A 163 -20.75 4.18 -29.20
N PHE A 164 -22.04 4.25 -28.86
CA PHE A 164 -23.05 4.87 -29.70
C PHE A 164 -22.78 6.37 -29.90
N SER A 165 -22.56 7.14 -28.83
CA SER A 165 -22.28 8.58 -28.93
C SER A 165 -21.02 8.88 -29.74
N LEU A 166 -20.02 7.99 -29.65
CA LEU A 166 -18.75 8.10 -30.34
C LEU A 166 -18.83 7.76 -31.82
N ILE A 167 -19.71 6.83 -32.19
CA ILE A 167 -20.03 6.53 -33.59
C ILE A 167 -20.85 7.67 -34.17
N GLN A 168 -21.81 8.21 -33.41
CA GLN A 168 -22.61 9.37 -33.81
C GLN A 168 -21.73 10.60 -34.04
N GLU A 169 -20.79 10.91 -33.15
CA GLU A 169 -19.86 12.04 -33.34
C GLU A 169 -18.96 11.88 -34.57
N TYR A 170 -18.51 10.66 -34.88
CA TYR A 170 -17.75 10.36 -36.10
C TYR A 170 -18.61 10.41 -37.36
N TYR A 171 -19.90 10.11 -37.24
CA TYR A 171 -20.86 10.19 -38.33
C TYR A 171 -21.28 11.65 -38.61
N ASP A 172 -21.45 12.45 -37.55
CA ASP A 172 -21.77 13.88 -37.62
C ASP A 172 -20.56 14.72 -38.07
N ARG A 173 -19.34 14.28 -37.79
CA ARG A 173 -18.14 14.81 -38.46
C ARG A 173 -18.05 14.24 -39.88
N SER A 174 -18.74 14.90 -40.80
CA SER A 174 -18.65 14.67 -42.24
C SER A 174 -17.20 14.63 -42.75
N SER A 175 -16.93 13.75 -43.71
CA SER A 175 -15.65 13.53 -44.41
C SER A 175 -15.17 14.70 -45.28
N LEU A 176 -15.04 15.90 -44.71
CA LEU A 176 -14.56 17.09 -45.40
C LEU A 176 -13.48 17.77 -44.57
N ASP A 177 -12.28 17.23 -44.68
CA ASP A 177 -11.02 17.97 -44.59
C ASP A 177 -9.96 17.20 -45.40
N SER A 178 -10.21 17.05 -46.70
CA SER A 178 -9.18 16.77 -47.71
C SER A 178 -9.76 16.96 -49.12
N ALA A 179 -10.04 18.21 -49.48
CA ALA A 179 -10.05 18.68 -50.86
C ALA A 179 -9.43 20.08 -50.88
#